data_AF-A0ABD2S0D9-F1
#
_entry.id   AF-A0ABD2S0D9-F1
#
_cell.length_a   1.000
_cell.length_b   1.000
_cell.length_c   1.000
_cell.angle_alpha   90.00
_cell.angle_beta   90.00
_cell.angle_gamma   90.00
#
_symmetry.space_group_name_H-M   'P 1'
#
loop_
_entity.id
_entity.type
_entity.pdbx_description
1 polymer ?
#
loop_
_entity_poly.entity_id
_entity_poly.type
_entity_poly.pdbx_seq_one_letter_code
_entity_poly.pdbx_strand_id
1 'polypeptide(L)'
;MGPCAVNSVDLPNGSSLMSGVFVEKCKYLEESKCVGVCINTCKLPTQTFFKDHMGVPLLMEPNFTDYSCQFKFGILPPQQEVDDALKEPCLEICPSSVRRKEMNHNMDAPKCPKA
;
A
#
# COMPACT_ATOMS: atom_id res chain seq x y z
N MET A 1 10.73 7.17 -3.85
CA MET A 1 10.11 6.55 -5.04
C MET A 1 11.23 6.01 -5.91
N GLY A 2 11.02 4.90 -6.62
CA GLY A 2 11.98 4.42 -7.63
C GLY A 2 11.80 5.13 -8.98
N PRO A 3 12.38 4.61 -10.06
CA PRO A 3 12.13 5.10 -11.43
C PRO A 3 10.63 5.18 -11.73
N CYS A 4 10.21 6.26 -12.38
CA CYS A 4 8.80 6.50 -12.67
C CYS A 4 8.60 7.24 -13.99
N ALA A 5 7.45 7.01 -14.61
CA ALA A 5 7.02 7.67 -15.84
C ALA A 5 5.59 8.21 -15.69
N VAL A 6 5.30 9.31 -16.38
CA VAL A 6 3.94 9.87 -16.45
C VAL A 6 3.14 9.12 -17.50
N ASN A 7 1.89 8.79 -17.20
CA ASN A 7 0.98 8.11 -18.12
C ASN A 7 -0.43 8.72 -18.12
N SER A 8 -1.22 8.31 -19.12
CA SER A 8 -2.63 8.70 -19.23
C SER A 8 -3.51 7.92 -18.26
N VAL A 9 -4.50 8.58 -17.68
CA VAL A 9 -5.50 8.01 -16.76
C VAL A 9 -6.89 8.38 -17.25
N ASP A 10 -7.78 7.41 -17.30
CA ASP A 10 -9.19 7.61 -17.63
C ASP A 10 -9.94 8.12 -16.40
N LEU A 11 -10.54 9.31 -16.55
CA LEU A 11 -11.31 9.98 -15.52
C LEU A 11 -12.78 9.51 -15.55
N PRO A 12 -13.54 9.63 -14.44
CA PRO A 12 -14.94 9.18 -14.37
C PRO A 12 -15.88 9.91 -15.35
N ASN A 13 -15.47 11.07 -15.86
CA ASN A 13 -16.23 11.84 -16.87
C ASN A 13 -16.01 11.33 -18.31
N GLY A 14 -15.23 10.25 -18.51
CA GLY A 14 -14.92 9.67 -19.81
C GLY A 14 -13.77 10.34 -20.57
N SER A 15 -13.14 11.37 -20.00
CA SER A 15 -11.92 11.98 -20.57
C SER A 15 -10.66 11.27 -20.06
N SER A 16 -9.56 11.35 -20.81
CA SER A 16 -8.26 10.84 -20.39
C SER A 16 -7.27 11.99 -20.24
N LEU A 17 -6.45 11.97 -19.19
CA LEU A 17 -5.47 13.02 -18.90
C LEU A 17 -4.13 12.42 -18.50
N MET A 18 -3.02 13.07 -18.90
CA MET A 18 -1.65 12.76 -18.47
C MET A 18 -1.42 13.12 -16.99
N SER A 19 -2.13 12.39 -16.12
CA SER A 19 -2.25 12.60 -14.68
C SER A 19 -1.94 11.33 -13.89
N GLY A 20 -1.40 10.31 -14.56
CA GLY A 20 -0.88 9.12 -13.93
C GLY A 20 0.61 9.23 -13.69
N VAL A 21 1.09 8.63 -12.59
CA VAL A 21 2.51 8.36 -12.38
C VAL A 21 2.67 6.87 -12.12
N PHE A 22 3.31 6.16 -13.03
CA PHE A 22 3.67 4.76 -12.85
C PHE A 22 5.07 4.68 -12.25
N VAL A 23 5.18 4.12 -11.05
CA VAL A 23 6.45 3.82 -10.39
C VAL A 23 6.79 2.37 -10.67
N GLU A 24 7.85 2.11 -11.43
CA GLU A 24 8.25 0.76 -11.85
C GLU A 24 8.63 -0.13 -10.66
N LYS A 25 9.26 0.48 -9.64
CA LYS A 25 9.62 -0.18 -8.40
C LYS A 25 9.48 0.76 -7.21
N CYS A 26 8.46 0.54 -6.39
CA CYS A 26 8.13 1.37 -5.25
C CYS A 26 9.08 1.07 -4.08
N LYS A 27 9.99 2.00 -3.78
CA LYS A 27 10.95 1.89 -2.67
C LYS A 27 10.30 1.51 -1.33
N TYR A 28 9.12 2.06 -1.00
CA TYR A 28 8.40 1.73 0.23
C TYR A 28 8.05 0.24 0.31
N LEU A 29 7.49 -0.31 -0.76
CA LEU A 29 7.08 -1.70 -0.80
C LEU A 29 8.29 -2.63 -0.97
N GLU A 30 9.25 -2.23 -1.79
CA GLU A 30 10.48 -2.96 -2.03
C GLU A 30 11.33 -3.12 -0.77
N GLU A 31 11.50 -2.07 0.04
CA GLU A 31 12.34 -2.14 1.24
C GLU A 31 11.59 -2.74 2.43
N SER A 32 10.30 -2.45 2.57
CA SER A 32 9.51 -2.98 3.71
C SER A 32 9.11 -4.43 3.52
N LYS A 33 8.98 -4.90 2.27
CA LYS A 33 8.45 -6.21 1.91
C LYS A 33 7.14 -6.54 2.64
N CYS A 34 6.31 -5.55 2.92
CA CYS A 34 5.11 -5.76 3.73
C CYS A 34 3.92 -4.93 3.26
N VAL A 35 2.82 -5.62 2.94
CA VAL A 35 1.53 -5.02 2.55
C VAL A 35 1.06 -4.02 3.60
N GLY A 36 1.05 -4.41 4.88
CA GLY A 36 0.60 -3.53 5.97
C GLY A 36 1.39 -2.22 6.07
N VAL A 37 2.70 -2.24 5.81
CA VAL A 37 3.52 -1.02 5.80
C VAL A 37 3.19 -0.17 4.57
N CYS A 38 3.11 -0.78 3.39
CA CYS A 38 2.74 -0.09 2.16
C CYS A 38 1.38 0.62 2.28
N ILE A 39 0.36 -0.08 2.77
CA ILE A 39 -0.99 0.45 2.92
C ILE A 39 -1.04 1.58 3.96
N ASN A 40 -0.55 1.32 5.17
CA ASN A 40 -0.78 2.22 6.31
C ASN A 40 0.21 3.38 6.40
N THR A 41 1.39 3.26 5.77
CA THR A 41 2.43 4.32 5.82
C THR A 41 2.49 5.11 4.51
N CYS A 42 2.22 4.47 3.36
CA CYS A 42 2.33 5.11 2.06
C CYS A 42 0.96 5.40 1.44
N LYS A 43 0.16 4.38 1.10
CA LYS A 43 -1.11 4.55 0.36
C LYS A 43 -2.10 5.44 1.09
N LEU A 44 -2.57 5.04 2.27
CA LEU A 44 -3.64 5.78 2.96
C LEU A 44 -3.22 7.21 3.34
N PRO A 45 -2.02 7.45 3.92
CA PRO A 45 -1.61 8.81 4.26
C PRO A 45 -1.41 9.69 3.03
N THR A 46 -0.83 9.17 1.94
CA THR A 46 -0.61 9.97 0.72
C THR A 46 -1.93 10.34 0.05
N GLN A 47 -2.86 9.39 -0.08
CA GLN A 47 -4.19 9.68 -0.63
C GLN A 47 -4.94 10.72 0.23
N THR A 48 -4.84 10.59 1.57
CA THR A 48 -5.43 11.56 2.51
C THR A 48 -4.81 12.95 2.34
N PHE A 49 -3.48 13.02 2.25
CA PHE A 49 -2.76 14.28 2.07
C PHE A 49 -3.19 15.01 0.79
N PHE A 50 -3.21 14.30 -0.34
CA PHE A 50 -3.60 14.91 -1.60
C PHE A 50 -5.06 15.37 -1.61
N LYS A 51 -5.97 14.58 -1.01
CA LYS A 51 -7.37 14.97 -0.90
C LYS A 51 -7.56 16.19 0.00
N ASP A 52 -7.04 16.14 1.21
CA ASP A 52 -7.42 17.08 2.29
C ASP A 52 -6.56 18.35 2.28
N HIS A 53 -5.31 18.27 1.80
CA HIS A 53 -4.38 19.42 1.78
C HIS A 53 -4.12 19.98 0.39
N MET A 54 -4.11 19.14 -0.65
CA MET A 54 -3.88 19.59 -2.03
C MET A 54 -5.19 19.80 -2.80
N GLY A 55 -6.33 19.33 -2.27
CA GLY A 55 -7.62 19.42 -2.94
C GLY A 55 -7.75 18.55 -4.20
N VAL A 56 -6.87 17.56 -4.37
CA VAL A 56 -6.81 16.70 -5.56
C VAL A 56 -7.01 15.25 -5.13
N PRO A 57 -8.04 14.55 -5.63
CA PRO A 57 -8.19 13.11 -5.38
C PRO A 57 -7.00 12.33 -5.95
N LEU A 58 -6.58 11.29 -5.24
CA LEU A 58 -5.54 10.38 -5.68
C LEU A 58 -5.95 8.95 -5.34
N LEU A 59 -5.95 8.09 -6.34
CA LEU A 59 -6.00 6.63 -6.17
C LEU A 59 -4.59 6.06 -6.37
N MET A 60 -4.11 5.30 -5.39
CA MET A 60 -2.86 4.55 -5.47
C MET A 60 -3.15 3.04 -5.56
N GLU A 61 -2.57 2.39 -6.56
CA GLU A 61 -2.70 0.97 -6.84
C GLU A 61 -1.31 0.34 -6.76
N PRO A 62 -0.89 -0.15 -5.58
CA PRO A 62 0.32 -0.94 -5.46
C PRO A 62 0.14 -2.32 -6.10
N ASN A 63 1.18 -2.84 -6.75
CA ASN A 63 1.26 -4.23 -7.17
C ASN A 63 2.23 -4.95 -6.23
N PHE A 64 1.71 -5.93 -5.48
CA PHE A 64 2.47 -6.65 -4.47
C PHE A 64 3.37 -7.76 -5.02
N THR A 65 3.24 -8.09 -6.31
CA THR A 65 4.02 -9.11 -6.99
C THR A 65 5.31 -8.54 -7.58
N ASP A 66 5.23 -7.45 -8.34
CA ASP A 66 6.38 -6.81 -9.00
C ASP A 66 6.92 -5.57 -8.26
N TYR A 67 6.23 -5.16 -7.20
CA TYR A 67 6.51 -3.97 -6.40
C TYR A 67 6.32 -2.63 -7.11
N SER A 68 5.66 -2.61 -8.27
CA SER A 68 5.26 -1.37 -8.92
C SER A 68 4.12 -0.67 -8.16
N CYS A 69 3.88 0.60 -8.46
CA CYS A 69 2.74 1.32 -7.91
C CYS A 69 2.25 2.39 -8.90
N GLN A 70 0.97 2.35 -9.24
CA GLN A 70 0.33 3.34 -10.08
C GLN A 70 -0.36 4.41 -9.21
N PHE A 71 -0.03 5.67 -9.47
CA PHE A 71 -0.71 6.83 -8.93
C PHE A 71 -1.67 7.36 -10.00
N LYS A 72 -2.94 7.59 -9.65
CA LYS A 72 -3.97 8.12 -10.53
C LYS A 72 -4.55 9.39 -9.92
N PHE A 73 -4.04 10.54 -10.34
CA PHE A 73 -4.55 11.83 -9.87
C PHE A 73 -5.90 12.14 -10.53
N GLY A 74 -6.80 12.80 -9.77
CA GLY A 74 -8.17 13.07 -10.21
C GLY A 74 -9.15 11.89 -10.02
N ILE A 75 -8.68 10.74 -9.53
CA ILE A 75 -9.51 9.58 -9.22
C ILE A 75 -9.75 9.51 -7.72
N LEU A 76 -11.02 9.40 -7.32
CA LEU A 76 -11.37 9.18 -5.92
C LEU A 76 -11.02 7.74 -5.53
N PRO A 77 -10.24 7.52 -4.45
CA PRO A 77 -9.98 6.18 -3.99
C PRO A 77 -11.28 5.48 -3.53
N PRO A 78 -11.38 4.14 -3.71
CA PRO A 78 -12.52 3.36 -3.27
C PRO A 78 -12.69 3.44 -1.75
N GLN A 79 -13.89 3.08 -1.27
CA GLN A 79 -14.10 2.86 0.15
C GLN A 79 -13.23 1.67 0.63
N GLN A 80 -12.81 1.70 1.90
CA GLN A 80 -11.87 0.71 2.44
C GLN A 80 -12.39 -0.73 2.34
N GLU A 81 -13.70 -0.92 2.44
CA GLU A 81 -14.36 -2.23 2.39
C GLU A 81 -14.24 -2.89 1.00
N VAL A 82 -14.15 -2.07 -0.05
CA VAL A 82 -14.09 -2.53 -1.44
C VAL A 82 -12.70 -2.35 -2.07
N ASP A 83 -11.73 -1.77 -1.36
CA ASP A 83 -10.36 -1.62 -1.83
C ASP A 83 -9.60 -2.95 -1.74
N ASP A 84 -9.33 -3.57 -2.89
CA ASP A 84 -8.67 -4.87 -2.94
C ASP A 84 -7.26 -4.84 -2.36
N ALA A 85 -6.55 -3.70 -2.42
CA ALA A 85 -5.22 -3.59 -1.83
C ALA A 85 -5.25 -3.74 -0.29
N LEU A 86 -6.39 -3.46 0.35
CA LEU A 86 -6.60 -3.65 1.79
C LEU A 86 -6.94 -5.10 2.17
N LYS A 87 -7.35 -5.93 1.20
CA LYS A 87 -7.70 -7.34 1.41
C LYS A 87 -6.52 -8.28 1.18
N GLU A 88 -5.45 -7.79 0.58
CA GLU A 88 -4.26 -8.57 0.27
C GLU A 88 -3.59 -9.13 1.54
N PRO A 89 -3.27 -10.43 1.59
CA PRO A 89 -2.56 -11.01 2.72
C PRO A 89 -1.15 -10.44 2.83
N CYS A 90 -0.51 -10.62 4.00
CA CYS A 90 0.90 -10.28 4.14
C CYS A 90 1.75 -11.09 3.16
N LEU A 91 2.75 -10.43 2.56
CA LEU A 91 3.82 -11.11 1.84
C LEU A 91 4.50 -12.14 2.75
N GLU A 92 4.90 -13.28 2.21
CA GLU A 92 5.55 -14.36 2.98
C GLU A 92 6.80 -13.86 3.72
N ILE A 93 7.54 -12.96 3.08
CA ILE A 93 8.76 -12.34 3.58
C ILE A 93 8.51 -11.06 4.39
N CYS A 94 7.26 -10.73 4.77
CA CYS A 94 7.00 -9.53 5.57
C CYS A 94 7.65 -9.67 6.97
N PRO A 95 8.59 -8.79 7.36
CA PRO A 95 9.30 -8.88 8.63
C PRO A 95 8.36 -8.82 9.85
N SER A 96 7.29 -8.02 9.75
CA SER A 96 6.29 -7.90 10.82
C SER A 96 5.49 -9.19 11.01
N SER A 97 5.19 -9.91 9.93
CA SER A 97 4.48 -11.19 9.96
C SER A 97 5.37 -12.30 10.53
N VAL A 98 6.62 -12.39 10.06
CA VAL A 98 7.62 -13.36 10.55
C VAL A 98 7.81 -13.21 12.06
N ARG A 99 8.07 -12.00 12.54
CA ARG A 99 8.27 -11.73 13.97
C ARG A 99 7.04 -12.10 14.81
N ARG A 100 5.82 -11.85 14.31
CA ARG A 100 4.59 -12.23 15.01
C ARG A 100 4.44 -13.75 15.10
N LYS A 101 4.77 -14.49 14.03
CA LYS A 101 4.76 -15.96 14.03
C LYS A 101 5.77 -16.53 15.05
N GLU A 102 6.97 -15.99 15.10
CA GLU A 102 8.00 -16.38 16.08
C GLU A 102 7.54 -16.14 17.54
N MET A 103 6.95 -14.98 17.82
CA MET A 103 6.41 -14.68 19.14
C MET A 103 5.30 -15.64 19.56
N ASN A 104 4.38 -15.97 18.64
CA ASN A 104 3.29 -16.88 18.93
C ASN A 104 3.80 -18.31 19.22
N HIS A 105 4.82 -18.77 18.50
CA HIS A 105 5.45 -20.08 18.76
C HIS A 105 6.16 -20.11 20.13
N ASN A 106 6.72 -18.99 20.59
CA ASN A 106 7.36 -18.90 21.90
C ASN A 106 6.36 -18.78 23.07
N MET A 107 5.06 -18.56 22.82
CA MET A 107 4.03 -18.56 23.87
C MET A 107 3.60 -19.96 24.32
N ASP A 108 4.03 -21.00 23.61
CA ASP A 108 3.88 -22.41 24.02
C ASP A 108 5.01 -22.87 24.98
N ALA A 109 5.94 -21.98 25.35
CA ALA A 109 6.89 -22.22 26.43
C ALA A 109 6.16 -22.21 27.80
N PRO A 110 6.56 -23.06 28.77
CA PRO A 110 5.83 -23.22 30.02
C PRO A 110 5.74 -21.88 30.76
N LYS A 111 4.50 -21.47 31.08
CA LYS A 111 4.21 -20.28 31.89
C LYS A 111 5.00 -20.34 33.20
N CYS A 112 5.70 -19.25 33.54
CA CYS A 112 6.36 -19.12 34.83
C CYS A 112 5.36 -19.47 35.96
N PRO A 113 5.77 -20.29 36.95
CA PRO A 113 4.91 -20.60 38.08
C PRO A 113 4.54 -19.29 38.79
N LYS A 114 3.25 -19.12 39.04
CA LYS A 114 2.73 -17.99 39.80
C LYS A 114 3.28 -18.06 41.22
N ALA A 115 3.81 -16.95 41.71
CA ALA A 115 4.18 -16.75 43.11
C ALA A 115 2.95 -16.82 44.02
#